data_AF-A0A4Y2VT35-F1
#
_entry.id   AF-A0A4Y2VT35-F1
#
_cell.length_a   1.000
_cell.length_b   1.000
_cell.length_c   1.000
_cell.angle_alpha   90.00
_cell.angle_beta   90.00
_cell.angle_gamma   90.00
#
_symmetry.space_group_name_H-M   'P 1'
#
loop_
_entity.id
_entity.type
_entity.pdbx_description
1 polymer ?
#
loop_
_entity_poly.entity_id
_entity_poly.type
_entity_poly.pdbx_seq_one_letter_code
_entity_poly.pdbx_strand_id
1 'polypeptide(L)'
;FVNPAVNFGATDYVDLIDWQAYNVTPPPVLILIGSHELLKMIQDDVPMDGWDLIKFPSHTQAVERIVKLVTESSRKRVEPQNRDGFIRATLESRKQMSQSESKKDYKK
;
A
#
# COMPACT_ATOMS: atom_id res chain seq x y z
N PHE A 1 11.32 -9.69 0.25
CA PHE A 1 10.64 -9.02 1.38
C PHE A 1 10.69 -9.97 2.55
N VAL A 2 11.32 -9.58 3.65
CA VAL A 2 11.39 -10.39 4.88
C VAL A 2 10.37 -9.80 5.84
N ASN A 3 9.43 -10.60 6.33
CA ASN A 3 8.49 -10.15 7.35
C ASN A 3 9.27 -9.98 8.67
N PRO A 4 9.27 -8.79 9.29
CA PRO A 4 9.95 -8.62 10.56
C PRO A 4 9.31 -9.50 11.64
N ALA A 5 10.15 -10.05 12.51
CA ALA A 5 9.68 -10.79 13.68
C ALA A 5 9.09 -9.82 14.70
N VAL A 6 7.90 -10.15 15.20
CA VAL A 6 7.20 -9.34 16.21
C VAL A 6 7.63 -9.79 17.61
N ASN A 7 8.08 -8.84 18.43
CA ASN A 7 8.41 -9.08 19.83
C ASN A 7 7.16 -8.98 20.71
N PHE A 8 6.55 -10.12 21.05
CA PHE A 8 5.36 -10.17 21.93
C PHE A 8 5.65 -9.83 23.39
N GLY A 9 6.92 -9.76 23.79
CA GLY A 9 7.34 -9.33 25.13
C GLY A 9 7.63 -7.84 25.25
N ALA A 10 7.41 -7.05 24.19
CA ALA A 10 7.67 -5.62 24.17
C ALA A 10 6.80 -4.88 25.20
N THR A 11 7.44 -3.96 25.94
CA THR A 11 6.75 -3.07 26.89
C THR A 11 6.39 -1.73 26.26
N ASP A 12 7.03 -1.38 25.14
CA ASP A 12 6.74 -0.19 24.33
C ASP A 12 6.53 -0.57 22.85
N TYR A 13 5.80 0.26 22.11
CA TYR A 13 5.56 0.06 20.68
C TYR A 13 6.84 0.16 19.85
N VAL A 14 7.83 0.95 20.27
CA VAL A 14 9.10 1.06 19.55
C VAL A 14 9.90 -0.24 19.58
N ASP A 15 9.69 -1.09 20.60
CA ASP A 15 10.40 -2.36 20.81
C ASP A 15 9.70 -3.55 20.14
N LEU A 16 8.54 -3.32 19.50
CA LEU A 16 7.73 -4.36 18.89
C LEU A 16 8.44 -5.01 17.69
N ILE A 17 9.26 -4.24 16.97
CA ILE A 17 10.05 -4.67 15.82
C ILE A 17 11.45 -4.09 15.96
N ASP A 18 12.47 -4.96 15.91
CA ASP A 18 13.86 -4.51 15.84
C ASP A 18 14.16 -3.96 14.43
N TRP A 19 13.86 -2.68 14.22
CA TRP A 19 14.09 -2.02 12.93
C TRP A 19 15.56 -1.97 12.51
N GLN A 20 16.51 -2.09 13.45
CA GLN A 20 17.95 -2.09 13.15
C GLN A 20 18.39 -3.41 12.48
N ALA A 21 17.67 -4.50 12.72
CA ALA A 21 17.94 -5.80 12.11
C ALA A 21 17.51 -5.88 10.62
N TYR A 22 16.80 -4.87 10.09
CA TYR A 22 16.24 -4.91 8.75
C TYR A 22 16.70 -3.75 7.87
N ASN A 23 16.92 -4.02 6.58
CA ASN A 23 17.11 -2.99 5.57
C ASN A 23 15.76 -2.30 5.30
N VAL A 24 15.51 -1.18 5.99
CA VAL A 24 14.32 -0.35 5.80
C VAL A 24 14.51 0.51 4.56
N THR A 25 13.66 0.30 3.55
CA THR A 25 13.60 1.17 2.37
C THR A 25 12.57 2.28 2.59
N PRO A 26 12.85 3.53 2.16
CA PRO A 26 11.88 4.61 2.22
C PRO A 26 10.57 4.25 1.49
N PRO A 27 9.40 4.62 2.02
CA PRO A 27 8.15 4.42 1.32
C PRO A 27 8.12 5.22 0.01
N PRO A 28 7.44 4.74 -1.05
CA PRO A 28 7.42 5.41 -2.35
C PRO A 28 6.94 6.86 -2.33
N VAL A 29 6.13 7.25 -1.34
CA VAL A 29 5.67 8.63 -1.15
C VAL A 29 6.79 9.61 -0.82
N LEU A 30 7.89 9.12 -0.27
CA LEU A 30 9.07 9.91 0.09
C LEU A 30 10.19 9.83 -0.97
N ILE A 31 9.95 9.19 -2.13
CA ILE A 31 10.99 9.01 -3.16
C ILE A 31 11.58 10.33 -3.68
N LEU A 32 10.80 11.41 -3.67
CA LEU A 32 11.27 12.73 -4.14
C LEU A 32 11.95 13.57 -3.06
N ILE A 33 11.87 13.15 -1.79
CA ILE A 33 12.43 13.90 -0.66
C ILE A 33 13.71 13.22 -0.19
N GLY A 34 14.81 13.97 -0.16
CA GLY A 34 16.07 13.46 0.34
C GLY A 34 16.07 13.30 1.86
N SER A 35 16.85 12.36 2.41
CA SER A 35 16.89 12.12 3.87
C SER A 35 17.24 13.36 4.68
N HIS A 36 18.12 14.23 4.16
CA HIS A 36 18.49 15.47 4.85
C HIS A 36 17.34 16.49 4.91
N GLU A 37 16.59 16.61 3.82
CA GLU A 37 15.41 17.48 3.75
C GLU A 37 14.30 16.96 4.67
N LEU A 38 14.04 15.64 4.64
CA LEU A 38 13.10 15.00 5.55
C LEU A 38 13.47 15.24 7.02
N LEU A 39 14.75 15.09 7.37
CA LEU A 39 15.23 15.36 8.74
C LEU A 39 15.03 16.81 9.14
N LYS A 40 15.19 17.76 8.21
CA LYS A 40 14.96 19.19 8.47
C LYS A 40 13.47 19.47 8.68
N MET A 41 12.60 18.92 7.85
CA MET A 41 11.15 19.09 7.98
C MET A 41 10.61 18.54 9.30
N ILE A 42 11.15 17.41 9.78
CA ILE A 42 10.82 16.84 11.10
C ILE A 42 11.30 17.77 12.24
N GLN A 43 12.51 18.32 12.14
CA GLN A 43 13.04 19.23 13.16
C GLN A 43 12.31 20.58 13.21
N ASP A 44 11.91 21.09 12.05
CA ASP A 44 11.20 22.35 11.90
C ASP A 44 9.69 22.23 12.21
N ASP A 45 9.21 21.03 12.60
CA ASP A 45 7.81 20.68 12.89
C ASP A 45 6.84 21.14 11.78
N VAL A 46 7.26 20.98 10.53
CA VAL A 46 6.48 21.40 9.37
C VAL A 46 5.24 20.52 9.27
N PRO A 47 4.02 21.09 9.23
CA PRO A 47 2.81 20.29 9.11
C PRO A 47 2.77 19.56 7.77
N MET A 48 2.18 18.36 7.76
CA MET A 48 2.21 17.42 6.64
C MET A 48 1.60 18.00 5.34
N ASP A 49 0.68 18.95 5.44
CA ASP A 49 0.08 19.67 4.31
C ASP A 49 1.08 20.61 3.61
N GLY A 50 2.11 21.06 4.33
CA GLY A 50 3.25 21.80 3.79
C GLY A 50 4.31 20.93 3.14
N TRP A 51 4.18 19.60 3.17
CA TRP A 51 5.14 18.69 2.55
C TRP A 51 4.80 18.52 1.07
N ASP A 52 5.77 18.75 0.18
CA ASP A 52 5.61 18.52 -1.26
C ASP A 52 5.74 17.02 -1.60
N LEU A 53 4.79 16.23 -1.10
CA LEU A 53 4.72 14.80 -1.34
C LEU A 53 4.10 14.49 -2.71
N ILE A 54 4.53 13.37 -3.32
CA ILE A 54 3.83 12.82 -4.49
C ILE A 54 2.37 12.59 -4.12
N LYS A 55 1.47 13.27 -4.84
CA LYS A 55 0.03 13.05 -4.73
C LYS A 55 -0.36 11.75 -5.45
N PHE A 56 -0.55 10.69 -4.68
CA PHE A 56 -1.16 9.47 -5.22
C PHE A 56 -2.67 9.63 -5.36
N PRO A 57 -3.27 9.20 -6.48
CA PRO A 57 -4.72 9.21 -6.66
C PRO A 57 -5.36 8.10 -5.82
N SER A 58 -5.51 8.34 -4.52
CA SER A 58 -5.98 7.40 -3.50
C SER A 58 -7.49 7.10 -3.59
N HIS A 59 -8.30 8.09 -3.99
CA HIS A 59 -9.76 7.99 -4.04
C HIS A 59 -10.29 7.77 -5.46
N THR A 60 -9.60 6.93 -6.23
CA THR A 60 -10.10 6.51 -7.55
C THR A 60 -10.89 5.22 -7.43
N GLN A 61 -11.86 5.05 -8.34
CA GLN A 61 -12.63 3.82 -8.42
C GLN A 61 -11.74 2.59 -8.67
N ALA A 62 -10.60 2.76 -9.35
CA ALA A 62 -9.61 1.70 -9.55
C ALA A 62 -9.01 1.22 -8.21
N VAL A 63 -8.62 2.16 -7.33
CA VAL A 63 -8.10 1.84 -6.00
C VAL A 63 -9.15 1.12 -5.16
N GLU A 64 -10.38 1.64 -5.13
CA GLU A 64 -11.50 1.00 -4.39
C GLU A 64 -11.75 -0.44 -4.87
N ARG A 65 -11.72 -0.67 -6.20
CA ARG A 65 -11.90 -2.00 -6.80
C ARG A 65 -10.77 -2.97 -6.44
N ILE A 66 -9.52 -2.50 -6.33
CA ILE A 66 -8.38 -3.33 -5.92
C ILE A 66 -8.46 -3.65 -4.43
N VAL A 67 -8.73 -2.66 -3.56
CA VAL A 67 -8.87 -2.88 -2.11
C VAL A 67 -9.95 -3.91 -1.83
N LYS A 68 -11.09 -3.82 -2.53
CA LYS A 68 -12.16 -4.82 -2.45
C LYS A 68 -11.68 -6.22 -2.85
N LEU A 69 -10.94 -6.34 -3.96
CA LEU A 69 -10.41 -7.63 -4.44
C LEU A 69 -9.43 -8.27 -3.44
N VAL A 70 -8.53 -7.48 -2.86
CA VAL A 70 -7.56 -7.95 -1.85
C VAL A 70 -8.26 -8.40 -0.56
N THR A 71 -9.32 -7.68 -0.18
CA THR A 71 -10.14 -8.05 0.99
C THR A 71 -10.88 -9.37 0.74
N GLU A 72 -11.47 -9.54 -0.45
CA GLU A 72 -12.17 -10.76 -0.84
C GLU A 72 -11.21 -11.96 -0.94
N SER A 73 -10.01 -11.78 -1.49
CA SER A 73 -9.02 -12.86 -1.60
C SER A 73 -8.54 -13.31 -0.22
N SER A 74 -8.34 -12.36 0.70
CA SER A 74 -7.93 -12.63 2.08
C SER A 74 -8.98 -13.42 2.86
N ARG A 75 -10.27 -13.14 2.62
CA ARG A 75 -11.38 -13.91 3.20
C ARG A 75 -11.51 -15.31 2.63
N LYS A 76 -11.30 -15.47 1.31
CA LYS A 76 -11.54 -16.74 0.61
C LYS A 76 -10.39 -17.74 0.72
N ARG A 77 -9.16 -17.28 0.98
CA ARG A 77 -7.96 -18.11 0.96
C ARG A 77 -7.12 -17.84 2.21
N VAL A 78 -6.63 -18.90 2.85
CA VAL A 78 -5.79 -18.79 4.06
C VAL A 78 -4.31 -18.58 3.68
N GLU A 79 -3.86 -19.22 2.61
CA GLU A 79 -2.44 -19.26 2.23
C GLU A 79 -2.04 -18.15 1.22
N PRO A 80 -0.86 -17.50 1.38
CA PRO A 80 -0.44 -16.38 0.53
C PRO A 80 -0.41 -16.69 -0.96
N GLN A 81 0.16 -17.83 -1.40
CA GLN A 81 0.21 -18.19 -2.82
C GLN A 81 -1.17 -18.40 -3.43
N ASN A 82 -2.12 -18.89 -2.64
CA ASN A 82 -3.50 -19.11 -3.09
C ASN A 82 -4.27 -17.78 -3.22
N ARG A 83 -3.93 -16.76 -2.42
CA ARG A 83 -4.48 -15.40 -2.53
C ARG A 83 -3.97 -14.69 -3.78
N ASP A 84 -2.67 -14.77 -4.00
CA ASP A 84 -2.00 -14.14 -5.14
C ASP A 84 -2.46 -14.73 -6.49
N GLY A 85 -2.55 -16.06 -6.59
CA GLY A 85 -3.14 -16.72 -7.76
C GLY A 85 -4.59 -16.30 -8.03
N PHE A 86 -5.41 -16.16 -6.98
CA PHE A 86 -6.79 -15.69 -7.09
C PHE A 86 -6.87 -14.24 -7.58
N ILE A 87 -6.02 -13.35 -7.07
CA ILE A 87 -5.95 -11.95 -7.49
C ILE A 87 -5.56 -11.86 -8.97
N ARG A 88 -4.49 -12.55 -9.38
CA ARG A 88 -4.04 -12.56 -10.79
C ARG A 88 -5.11 -13.10 -11.74
N ALA A 89 -5.70 -14.25 -11.43
CA ALA A 89 -6.75 -14.85 -12.27
C ALA A 89 -7.96 -13.91 -12.41
N THR A 90 -8.35 -13.24 -11.32
CA THR A 90 -9.45 -12.27 -11.35
C THR A 90 -9.11 -11.04 -12.19
N LEU A 91 -7.87 -10.53 -12.08
CA LEU A 91 -7.40 -9.41 -12.89
C LEU A 91 -7.35 -9.76 -14.38
N GLU A 92 -6.83 -10.94 -14.75
CA GLU A 92 -6.81 -11.39 -16.14
C GLU A 92 -8.23 -11.59 -16.70
N SER A 93 -9.13 -12.17 -15.92
CA SER A 93 -10.55 -12.26 -16.29
C SER A 93 -11.18 -10.88 -16.51
N ARG A 94 -10.84 -9.88 -15.68
CA ARG A 94 -11.32 -8.50 -15.85
C ARG A 94 -10.76 -7.80 -17.08
N LYS A 95 -9.53 -8.10 -17.50
CA LYS A 95 -8.95 -7.55 -18.74
C LYS A 95 -9.71 -8.00 -19.99
N GLN A 96 -10.31 -9.20 -19.95
CA GLN A 96 -11.15 -9.71 -21.05
C GLN A 96 -12.54 -9.06 -21.10
N MET A 97 -12.95 -8.34 -20.05
CA MET A 97 -14.20 -7.59 -20.03
C MET A 97 -14.00 -6.19 -20.62
N SER A 98 -15.02 -5.67 -21.30
CA SER A 98 -15.02 -4.29 -21.78
C SER A 98 -14.78 -3.31 -20.63
N GLN A 99 -13.75 -2.47 -20.78
CA GLN A 99 -13.47 -1.43 -19.80
C GLN A 99 -14.45 -0.28 -19.97
N SER A 100 -15.19 0.03 -18.90
CA SER A 100 -16.04 1.22 -18.82
C SER A 100 -15.58 2.05 -17.63
N GLU A 101 -15.21 3.30 -17.88
CA GLU A 101 -14.79 4.24 -16.83
C GLU A 101 -16.01 4.80 -16.07
N SER A 102 -17.13 4.92 -16.77
CA SER A 102 -18.40 5.41 -16.24
C SER A 102 -19.54 4.46 -16.59
N LYS A 103 -20.58 4.45 -15.75
CA LYS A 103 -21.83 3.73 -16.01
C LYS A 103 -22.52 4.21 -17.30
N LYS A 104 -22.18 5.42 -17.76
CA LYS A 104 -22.66 6.02 -19.02
C LYS A 104 -22.02 5.39 -20.27
N ASP A 105 -20.85 4.77 -20.14
CA ASP A 105 -20.11 4.20 -21.27
C ASP A 105 -20.61 2.79 -21.63
N TYR A 106 -21.50 2.24 -20.79
CA TYR A 106 -22.12 0.95 -21.03
C TYR A 106 -23.16 1.06 -22.16
N LYS A 107 -22.76 0.65 -23.37
CA LYS A 107 -23.70 0.46 -24.48
C LYS A 107 -24.47 -0.84 -24.27
N LYS A 108 -25.79 -0.71 -24.19
CA LYS A 108 -26.75 -1.83 -24.06
C LYS A 108 -26.79 -2.65 -25.34
#